data_AF-V2X9N9-F1
#
_entry.id   AF-V2X9N9-F1
#
_cell.length_a   1.000
_cell.length_b   1.000
_cell.length_c   1.000
_cell.angle_alpha   90.00
_cell.angle_beta   90.00
_cell.angle_gamma   90.00
#
_symmetry.space_group_name_H-M   'P 1'
#
loop_
_entity.id
_entity.type
_entity.pdbx_description
1 polymer ?
#
loop_
_entity_poly.entity_id
_entity_poly.type
_entity_poly.pdbx_seq_one_letter_code
_entity_poly.pdbx_strand_id
1 'polypeptide(L)'
;MGLPHRGKLNGDDTILAFGFSRRVCVSQHLAETTLWLAFASVLTCFIISKEKDANGQEIDISENYSDGPTFSYPLPFKCSITPRFSSVESTIVE
;
A
#
# COMPACT_ATOMS: atom_id res chain seq x y z
N MET A 1 14.19 -7.08 -6.62
CA MET A 1 15.55 -6.47 -6.67
C MET A 1 16.52 -7.33 -5.84
N GLY A 2 17.01 -8.44 -6.41
CA GLY A 2 18.01 -9.29 -5.76
C GLY A 2 19.39 -8.61 -5.72
N LEU A 3 20.08 -8.64 -4.58
CA LEU A 3 21.40 -8.02 -4.42
C LEU A 3 22.39 -8.59 -5.46
N PRO A 4 23.03 -7.74 -6.27
CA PRO A 4 23.84 -8.20 -7.37
C PRO A 4 25.24 -8.58 -6.91
N HIS A 5 25.80 -9.65 -7.47
CA HIS A 5 27.24 -9.94 -7.34
C HIS A 5 28.12 -8.96 -8.15
N ARG A 6 27.52 -7.98 -8.86
CA ARG A 6 28.21 -7.09 -9.83
C ARG A 6 27.50 -5.77 -10.18
N GLY A 7 26.58 -5.27 -9.36
CA GLY A 7 25.90 -3.98 -9.60
C GLY A 7 24.88 -3.93 -10.77
N LYS A 8 24.51 -5.06 -11.37
CA LYS A 8 23.48 -5.13 -12.41
C LYS A 8 22.17 -5.64 -11.81
N LEU A 9 21.05 -4.94 -12.06
CA LEU A 9 19.72 -5.43 -11.71
C LEU A 9 19.48 -6.74 -12.44
N ASN A 10 19.49 -7.85 -11.71
CA ASN A 10 18.97 -9.12 -12.21
C ASN A 10 17.45 -8.99 -12.10
N GLY A 11 16.70 -9.35 -13.16
CA GLY A 11 15.23 -9.21 -13.24
C GLY A 11 14.46 -10.14 -12.30
N ASP A 12 14.91 -10.19 -11.05
CA ASP A 12 14.38 -10.97 -9.94
C ASP A 12 13.47 -10.05 -9.12
N ASP A 13 12.21 -10.48 -8.99
CA ASP A 13 11.12 -9.79 -8.30
C ASP A 13 11.19 -9.90 -6.78
N THR A 14 12.29 -10.40 -6.21
CA THR A 14 12.49 -10.48 -4.75
C THR A 14 12.19 -9.15 -4.03
N ILE A 15 11.22 -9.18 -3.12
CA ILE A 15 10.81 -8.07 -2.25
C ILE A 15 11.67 -8.09 -0.97
N LEU A 16 12.61 -7.14 -0.87
CA LEU A 16 13.55 -7.07 0.26
C LEU A 16 12.88 -6.74 1.60
N ALA A 17 11.64 -6.25 1.60
CA ALA A 17 10.86 -6.02 2.82
C ALA A 17 10.64 -7.31 3.64
N PHE A 18 10.69 -8.49 2.99
CA PHE A 18 10.61 -9.78 3.66
C PHE A 18 11.98 -10.31 4.13
N GLY A 19 13.06 -9.56 3.99
CA GLY A 19 14.41 -9.99 4.34
C GLY A 19 15.06 -10.87 3.27
N PHE A 20 16.13 -11.59 3.66
CA PHE A 20 16.94 -12.35 2.71
C PHE A 20 17.57 -13.59 3.36
N SER A 21 18.00 -14.52 2.52
CA SER A 21 18.71 -15.75 2.93
C SER A 21 17.89 -16.56 3.95
N ARG A 22 18.56 -17.20 4.91
CA ARG A 22 17.95 -18.06 5.95
C ARG A 22 17.00 -17.33 6.91
N ARG A 23 16.91 -16.00 6.85
CA ARG A 23 16.01 -15.17 7.67
C ARG A 23 14.94 -14.48 6.83
N VAL A 24 14.69 -14.95 5.60
CA VAL A 24 13.54 -14.50 4.82
C VAL A 24 12.23 -14.83 5.54
N CYS A 25 11.25 -13.95 5.42
CA CYS A 25 9.92 -14.16 5.98
C CYS A 25 9.30 -15.42 5.36
N VAL A 26 9.11 -16.43 6.20
CA VAL A 26 8.51 -17.72 5.78
C VAL A 26 7.08 -17.54 5.24
N SER A 27 6.42 -16.43 5.58
CA SER A 27 5.05 -16.12 5.18
C SER A 27 4.98 -15.11 4.02
N GLN A 28 6.06 -14.84 3.28
CA GLN A 28 6.07 -13.84 2.21
C GLN A 28 4.93 -14.04 1.18
N HIS A 29 4.71 -15.28 0.74
CA HIS A 29 3.70 -15.59 -0.28
C HIS A 29 2.26 -15.45 0.25
N LEU A 30 2.05 -15.77 1.53
CA LEU A 30 0.77 -15.55 2.18
C LEU A 30 0.49 -14.04 2.30
N ALA A 31 1.49 -13.25 2.72
CA ALA A 31 1.37 -11.80 2.83
C ALA A 31 1.09 -11.16 1.47
N GLU A 32 1.85 -11.53 0.43
CA GLU A 32 1.64 -11.06 -0.95
C GLU A 32 0.23 -11.36 -1.45
N THR A 33 -0.23 -12.60 -1.29
CA THR A 33 -1.58 -13.01 -1.74
C THR A 33 -2.67 -12.28 -0.96
N THR A 34 -2.50 -12.14 0.35
CA THR A 34 -3.47 -11.45 1.21
C THR A 34 -3.56 -9.97 0.87
N LEU A 35 -2.43 -9.30 0.70
CA LEU A 35 -2.38 -7.89 0.31
C LEU A 35 -2.96 -7.67 -1.08
N TRP A 36 -2.63 -8.54 -2.04
CA TRP A 36 -3.19 -8.46 -3.38
C TRP A 36 -4.72 -8.57 -3.37
N LEU A 37 -5.26 -9.54 -2.64
CA LEU A 37 -6.71 -9.73 -2.54
C LEU A 37 -7.38 -8.55 -1.82
N ALA A 38 -6.76 -8.04 -0.75
CA ALA A 38 -7.26 -6.88 -0.03
C ALA A 38 -7.30 -5.64 -0.94
N PHE A 39 -6.21 -5.33 -1.66
CA PHE A 39 -6.18 -4.20 -2.58
C PHE A 39 -7.15 -4.37 -3.75
N ALA A 40 -7.22 -5.57 -4.35
CA ALA A 40 -8.17 -5.84 -5.43
C ALA A 40 -9.62 -5.62 -4.96
N SER A 41 -9.95 -6.10 -3.76
CA SER A 41 -11.30 -5.94 -3.18
C SER A 41 -11.61 -4.46 -2.91
N VAL A 42 -10.70 -3.74 -2.25
CA VAL A 42 -10.87 -2.32 -1.96
C VAL A 42 -11.01 -1.50 -3.25
N LEU A 43 -10.13 -1.72 -4.24
CA LEU A 43 -10.15 -0.96 -5.50
C LEU A 43 -11.35 -1.31 -6.38
N THR A 44 -11.92 -2.52 -6.24
CA THR A 44 -13.16 -2.91 -6.91
C THR A 44 -14.38 -2.22 -6.31
N CYS A 45 -14.36 -1.97 -5.00
CA CYS A 45 -15.49 -1.39 -4.27
C CYS A 45 -15.43 0.14 -4.18
N PHE A 46 -14.25 0.73 -4.14
CA PHE A 46 -14.05 2.15 -3.83
C PHE A 46 -13.22 2.89 -4.87
N ILE A 47 -13.45 4.19 -4.95
CA ILE A 47 -12.60 5.19 -5.59
C ILE A 47 -11.84 5.89 -4.48
N ILE A 48 -10.51 5.84 -4.55
CA ILE A 48 -9.60 6.51 -3.62
C ILE A 48 -8.95 7.66 -4.38
N SER A 49 -9.08 8.88 -3.87
CA SER A 49 -8.50 10.08 -4.47
C SER A 49 -7.95 11.04 -3.42
N LYS A 50 -7.17 12.05 -3.87
CA LYS A 50 -6.80 13.17 -3.02
C LYS A 50 -8.06 13.87 -2.51
N GLU A 51 -8.01 14.32 -1.26
CA GLU A 51 -9.06 15.16 -0.70
C GLU A 51 -9.04 16.54 -1.38
N LYS A 52 -10.19 17.21 -1.48
CA LYS A 52 -10.27 18.56 -2.06
C LYS A 52 -10.48 19.61 -0.98
N ASP A 53 -9.90 20.79 -1.17
CA ASP A 53 -10.12 21.94 -0.31
C ASP A 53 -11.49 22.60 -0.56
N ALA A 54 -11.80 23.67 0.17
CA ALA A 54 -13.05 24.43 0.01
C ALA A 54 -13.23 25.03 -1.40
N ASN A 55 -12.16 25.17 -2.17
CA ASN A 55 -12.16 25.70 -3.54
C ASN A 55 -12.18 24.57 -4.60
N GLY A 56 -12.24 23.31 -4.17
CA GLY A 56 -12.24 22.15 -5.06
C GLY A 56 -10.85 21.74 -5.59
N GLN A 57 -9.77 22.30 -5.05
CA GLN A 57 -8.39 21.95 -5.44
C GLN A 57 -7.89 20.75 -4.62
N GLU A 58 -7.12 19.87 -5.25
CA GLU A 58 -6.54 18.72 -4.58
C GLU A 58 -5.53 19.15 -3.50
N ILE A 59 -5.69 18.61 -2.30
CA ILE A 59 -4.76 18.79 -1.21
C ILE A 59 -3.56 17.87 -1.47
N ASP A 60 -2.36 18.46 -1.53
CA ASP A 60 -1.15 17.69 -1.74
C ASP A 60 -0.79 16.84 -0.51
N ILE A 61 -0.27 15.65 -0.76
CA ILE A 61 0.08 14.69 0.30
C ILE A 61 1.54 14.90 0.64
N SER A 62 1.81 15.37 1.86
CA SER A 62 3.17 15.56 2.33
C SER A 62 3.92 14.23 2.43
N GLU A 63 5.14 14.18 1.90
CA GLU A 63 6.05 13.01 1.96
C GLU A 63 6.72 12.84 3.33
N ASN A 64 6.03 13.20 4.41
CA ASN A 64 6.54 13.05 5.76
C ASN A 64 6.19 11.64 6.29
N TYR A 65 7.19 10.99 6.87
CA TYR A 65 7.05 9.64 7.45
C TYR A 65 7.38 9.65 8.93
N SER A 66 6.90 8.64 9.64
CA SER A 66 7.28 8.39 11.02
C SER A 66 8.77 8.02 11.13
N ASP A 67 9.48 8.64 12.06
CA ASP A 67 10.87 8.29 12.42
C ASP A 67 10.94 7.10 13.39
N GLY A 68 10.22 6.02 13.07
CA GLY A 68 10.12 4.82 13.91
C GLY A 68 11.34 3.90 13.77
N PRO A 69 11.84 3.28 14.85
CA PRO A 69 13.02 2.41 14.81
C PRO A 69 12.80 1.07 14.08
N THR A 70 11.54 0.66 13.89
CA THR A 70 11.18 -0.64 13.29
C THR A 70 10.31 -0.51 12.05
N PHE A 71 9.48 0.53 11.96
CA PHE A 71 8.54 0.74 10.85
C PHE A 71 8.50 2.21 10.45
N SER A 72 8.47 2.44 9.13
CA SER A 72 8.24 3.74 8.53
C SER A 72 6.87 3.73 7.86
N TYR A 73 6.01 4.66 8.24
CA TYR A 73 4.69 4.85 7.64
C TYR A 73 4.43 6.35 7.46
N PRO A 74 3.62 6.74 6.45
CA PRO A 74 3.30 8.15 6.23
C PRO A 74 2.58 8.73 7.45
N LEU A 75 2.85 10.00 7.77
CA LEU A 75 2.07 10.72 8.77
C LEU A 75 0.60 10.85 8.32
N PRO A 76 -0.36 11.05 9.24
CA PRO A 76 -1.77 11.18 8.89
C PRO A 76 -2.00 12.23 7.80
N PHE A 77 -2.63 11.82 6.70
CA PHE A 77 -3.00 12.68 5.57
C PHE A 77 -4.48 12.51 5.24
N LYS A 78 -5.07 13.50 4.58
CA LYS A 78 -6.47 13.45 4.14
C LYS A 78 -6.58 12.78 2.77
N CYS A 79 -7.58 11.92 2.62
CA CYS A 79 -7.95 11.33 1.35
C CYS A 79 -9.47 11.14 1.29
N SER A 80 -9.99 11.10 0.06
CA SER A 80 -11.40 10.81 -0.19
C SER A 80 -11.54 9.36 -0.62
N ILE A 81 -12.40 8.61 0.08
CA ILE A 81 -12.74 7.23 -0.25
C ILE A 81 -14.24 7.19 -0.47
N THR A 82 -14.66 6.94 -1.71
CA THR A 82 -16.08 6.92 -2.08
C THR A 82 -16.46 5.57 -2.69
N PRO A 83 -17.64 5.02 -2.39
CA PRO A 83 -18.13 3.80 -3.03
C PRO A 83 -18.25 3.98 -4.55
N ARG A 84 -17.83 2.97 -5.32
CA ARG A 84 -18.05 2.95 -6.78
C ARG A 84 -19.52 2.71 -7.14
N PHE A 85 -20.22 1.97 -6.28
CA PHE A 85 -21.62 1.60 -6.47
C PHE A 85 -22.36 1.76 -5.15
N SER A 86 -23.64 2.15 -5.21
CA SER A 86 -24.49 2.30 -4.02
C SER A 86 -24.66 0.99 -3.23
N SER A 87 -24.57 -0.16 -3.90
CA SER A 87 -24.64 -1.46 -3.24
C SER A 87 -23.46 -1.75 -2.31
N VAL A 88 -22.30 -1.12 -2.53
CA VAL A 88 -21.11 -1.33 -1.68
C VAL A 88 -21.35 -0.81 -0.26
N GLU A 89 -22.10 0.29 -0.12
CA GLU A 89 -22.45 0.85 1.20
C GLU A 89 -23.17 -0.18 2.09
N SER A 90 -24.06 -0.98 1.49
CA SER A 90 -24.79 -2.03 2.22
C SER A 90 -23.95 -3.22 2.66
N THR A 91 -22.72 -3.36 2.16
CA THR A 91 -21.80 -4.45 2.53
C THR A 91 -20.93 -4.10 3.74
N ILE A 92 -20.86 -2.82 4.12
CA ILE A 92 -20.13 -2.37 5.30
C ILE A 92 -21.02 -2.66 6.52
N VAL A 93 -20.80 -3.80 7.17
CA VAL A 93 -21.47 -4.16 8.42
C VAL A 93 -20.67 -3.55 9.57
N GLU A 94 -21.35 -2.80 10.44
CA GLU A 94 -20.83 -2.20 11.68
C GLU A 94 -20.61 -3.26 12.77
#